data_AF-A0A432SFK5-F1
#
_entry.id   AF-A0A432SFK5-F1
#
_cell.length_a   1.000
_cell.length_b   1.000
_cell.length_c   1.000
_cell.angle_alpha   90.00
_cell.angle_beta   90.00
_cell.angle_gamma   90.00
#
_symmetry.space_group_name_H-M   'P 1'
#
loop_
_entity.id
_entity.type
_entity.pdbx_description
1 polymer ?
#
loop_
_entity_poly.entity_id
_entity_poly.type
_entity_poly.pdbx_seq_one_letter_code
_entity_poly.pdbx_strand_id
1 'polypeptide(L)'
;MFDSDILLAFAFMGIVFLRQIVIIKRPNKINYAPLMLGLGSIATLIHFIIHPESTDILLITRESIFPLLVSLLLYIVMNILHQIQLSESTRTQEEFVKVLVSEITQLKEFIFEIETKITLAQQEECRVQAEILIQFKEGVTALDTIQLNQTKSISKFEEMHSWHDAVSKGFEYFTEVQLPELDNVVHKHIDILRVAEQDHYNKLNSLLQKGVTTRGSISGDIDTLKDSLNSMKHISDEIAASIVKHTLSQFSDVTKSFESQIMGLKSHTEGVTTSLSEGENILGNIRIQSELIMKQMILSANKMNDLEEQNSGFHDVYAKLKEIMKDVEAVKSDYVKSQVQLSLISSNLVKSKDTEVLEIKNKIDNLSENLSLKIEESLAKLHENYHMANGEIT
;
A
#
# COMPACT_ATOMS: atom_id res chain seq x y z
N MET A 1 -22.35 26.51 -89.75
CA MET A 1 -22.37 25.15 -89.14
C MET A 1 -20.96 25.01 -88.60
N PHE A 2 -20.76 24.81 -87.29
CA PHE A 2 -19.41 24.95 -86.72
C PHE A 2 -18.40 24.06 -87.45
N ASP A 3 -17.29 24.67 -87.86
CA ASP A 3 -16.24 23.95 -88.55
C ASP A 3 -15.56 22.93 -87.63
N SER A 4 -14.95 21.92 -88.25
CA SER A 4 -14.41 20.76 -87.56
C SER A 4 -13.33 21.09 -86.51
N ASP A 5 -12.65 22.23 -86.68
CA ASP A 5 -11.65 22.78 -85.76
C ASP A 5 -12.27 23.32 -84.46
N ILE A 6 -13.41 24.01 -84.54
CA ILE A 6 -14.19 24.45 -83.37
C ILE A 6 -14.73 23.24 -82.59
N LEU A 7 -15.25 22.22 -83.30
CA LEU A 7 -15.73 21.00 -82.66
C LEU A 7 -14.60 20.25 -81.94
N LEU A 8 -13.42 20.19 -82.53
CA LEU A 8 -12.23 19.61 -81.91
C LEU A 8 -11.81 20.38 -80.65
N ALA A 9 -11.82 21.72 -80.71
CA ALA A 9 -11.55 22.56 -79.55
C ALA A 9 -12.55 22.35 -78.41
N PHE A 10 -13.84 22.19 -78.73
CA PHE A 10 -14.87 21.85 -77.72
C PHE A 10 -14.68 20.47 -77.12
N ALA A 11 -14.24 19.47 -77.89
CA ALA A 11 -13.90 18.16 -77.35
C ALA A 11 -12.74 18.24 -76.34
N PHE A 12 -11.67 18.98 -76.66
CA PHE A 12 -10.56 19.19 -75.72
C PHE A 12 -10.99 19.97 -74.47
N MET A 13 -11.75 21.06 -74.62
CA MET A 13 -12.33 21.80 -73.49
C MET A 13 -13.21 20.90 -72.62
N GLY A 14 -14.03 20.04 -73.23
CA GLY A 14 -14.87 19.07 -72.51
C GLY A 14 -14.06 18.03 -71.72
N ILE A 15 -12.96 17.52 -72.30
CA ILE A 15 -12.05 16.57 -71.61
C ILE A 15 -11.38 17.25 -70.41
N VAL A 16 -10.89 18.47 -70.56
CA VAL A 16 -10.27 19.23 -69.45
C VAL A 16 -11.32 19.52 -68.36
N PHE A 17 -12.56 19.82 -68.76
CA PHE A 17 -13.67 20.03 -67.83
C PHE A 17 -14.05 18.79 -67.03
N LEU A 18 -14.22 17.64 -67.68
CA LEU A 18 -14.45 16.36 -67.02
C LEU A 18 -13.30 15.99 -66.09
N ARG A 19 -12.06 16.21 -66.51
CA ARG A 19 -10.87 15.94 -65.68
C ARG A 19 -10.85 16.81 -64.43
N GLN A 20 -11.20 18.09 -64.52
CA GLN A 20 -11.31 18.99 -63.37
C GLN A 20 -12.38 18.50 -62.38
N ILE A 21 -13.56 18.08 -62.86
CA ILE A 21 -14.63 17.51 -62.01
C ILE A 21 -14.14 16.27 -61.25
N VAL A 22 -13.39 15.38 -61.89
CA VAL A 22 -12.84 14.18 -61.23
C VAL A 22 -11.77 14.55 -60.21
N ILE A 23 -10.97 15.58 -60.49
CA ILE A 23 -9.89 16.03 -59.62
C ILE A 23 -10.40 16.77 -58.39
N ILE A 24 -11.55 17.45 -58.47
CA ILE A 24 -12.19 18.11 -57.32
C ILE A 24 -12.42 17.16 -56.13
N LYS A 25 -12.54 15.84 -56.36
CA LYS A 25 -12.65 14.84 -55.29
C LYS A 25 -11.34 14.57 -54.53
N ARG A 26 -10.21 15.16 -54.93
CA ARG A 26 -8.90 14.94 -54.30
C ARG A 26 -8.28 16.28 -53.89
N PRO A 27 -8.01 16.51 -52.58
CA PRO A 27 -7.34 17.72 -52.14
C PRO A 27 -5.89 17.76 -52.67
N ASN A 28 -5.39 18.95 -53.03
CA ASN A 28 -4.02 19.25 -53.49
C ASN A 28 -3.64 18.89 -54.95
N LYS A 29 -4.51 19.12 -55.94
CA LYS A 29 -4.13 19.00 -57.36
C LYS A 29 -4.25 20.33 -58.13
N ILE A 30 -3.43 20.43 -59.18
CA ILE A 30 -3.25 21.58 -60.08
C ILE A 30 -4.59 22.15 -60.53
N ASN A 31 -4.74 23.48 -60.48
CA ASN A 31 -5.90 24.19 -61.01
C ASN A 31 -5.83 24.24 -62.54
N TYR A 32 -6.75 23.56 -63.23
CA TYR A 32 -6.83 23.56 -64.70
C TYR A 32 -7.71 24.68 -65.27
N ALA A 33 -8.31 25.53 -64.43
CA ALA A 33 -9.13 26.65 -64.90
C ALA A 33 -8.35 27.59 -65.84
N PRO A 34 -7.11 28.04 -65.53
CA PRO A 34 -6.34 28.87 -66.46
C PRO A 34 -6.04 28.19 -67.80
N LEU A 35 -5.94 26.84 -67.81
CA LEU A 35 -5.72 26.06 -69.02
C LEU A 35 -6.94 26.08 -69.96
N MET A 36 -8.17 26.15 -69.41
CA MET A 36 -9.38 26.32 -70.22
C MET A 36 -9.30 27.62 -71.02
N LEU A 37 -8.99 28.75 -70.36
CA LEU A 37 -8.87 30.06 -70.99
C LEU A 37 -7.77 30.10 -72.07
N GLY A 38 -6.66 29.38 -71.84
CA GLY A 38 -5.61 29.18 -72.83
C GLY A 38 -6.12 28.42 -74.07
N LEU A 39 -6.83 27.32 -73.89
CA LEU A 39 -7.40 26.53 -75.00
C LEU A 39 -8.44 27.30 -75.79
N GLY A 40 -9.32 28.05 -75.13
CA GLY A 40 -10.31 28.92 -75.80
C GLY A 40 -9.65 30.01 -76.65
N SER A 41 -8.64 30.69 -76.09
CA SER A 41 -7.88 31.72 -76.82
C SER A 41 -7.13 31.15 -78.02
N ILE A 42 -6.49 29.98 -77.88
CA ILE A 42 -5.78 29.30 -78.96
C ILE A 42 -6.77 28.84 -80.05
N ALA A 43 -7.91 28.28 -79.68
CA ALA A 43 -8.94 27.86 -80.62
C ALA A 43 -9.51 29.03 -81.44
N THR A 44 -9.76 30.17 -80.78
CA THR A 44 -10.17 31.42 -81.44
C THR A 44 -9.12 31.88 -82.46
N LEU A 45 -7.84 31.86 -82.10
CA LEU A 45 -6.76 32.26 -83.01
C LEU A 45 -6.59 31.29 -84.18
N ILE A 46 -6.64 29.98 -83.93
CA ILE A 46 -6.50 28.96 -84.97
C ILE A 46 -7.65 29.04 -85.98
N HIS A 47 -8.90 29.15 -85.51
CA HIS A 47 -10.06 29.24 -86.38
C HIS A 47 -10.02 30.50 -87.27
N PHE A 48 -9.57 31.63 -86.71
CA PHE A 48 -9.39 32.88 -87.44
C PHE A 48 -8.29 32.81 -88.52
N ILE A 49 -7.22 32.04 -88.28
CA ILE A 49 -6.10 31.89 -89.23
C ILE A 49 -6.41 30.91 -90.36
N ILE A 50 -7.17 29.84 -90.10
CA ILE A 50 -7.45 28.77 -91.08
C ILE A 50 -8.50 29.18 -92.11
N HIS A 51 -9.41 30.11 -91.77
CA HIS A 51 -10.52 30.53 -92.65
C HIS A 51 -10.43 32.01 -93.08
N PRO A 52 -9.36 32.48 -93.76
CA PRO A 52 -9.21 33.89 -94.12
C PRO A 52 -10.04 34.35 -95.34
N GLU A 53 -10.57 33.41 -96.14
CA GLU A 53 -11.19 33.69 -97.46
C GLU A 53 -12.72 33.49 -97.52
N SER A 54 -13.42 33.47 -96.39
CA SER A 54 -14.89 33.43 -96.44
C SER A 54 -15.46 34.82 -96.69
N THR A 55 -16.45 34.93 -97.58
CA THR A 55 -17.01 36.20 -98.09
C THR A 55 -17.70 37.07 -97.03
N ASP A 56 -17.86 36.59 -95.79
CA ASP A 56 -18.47 37.31 -94.68
C ASP A 56 -17.55 37.36 -93.44
N ILE A 57 -16.71 38.40 -93.38
CA ILE A 57 -15.80 38.68 -92.25
C ILE A 57 -16.55 38.74 -90.90
N LEU A 58 -17.81 39.21 -90.92
CA LEU A 58 -18.66 39.29 -89.73
C LEU A 58 -19.02 37.90 -89.17
N LEU A 59 -19.22 36.91 -90.05
CA LEU A 59 -19.55 35.54 -89.66
C LEU A 59 -18.34 34.85 -89.01
N ILE A 60 -17.16 34.95 -89.63
CA ILE A 60 -15.90 34.39 -89.09
C ILE A 60 -15.59 35.00 -87.72
N THR A 61 -15.75 36.31 -87.58
CA THR A 61 -15.46 36.99 -86.30
C THR A 61 -16.39 36.50 -85.20
N ARG A 62 -17.68 36.30 -85.50
CA ARG A 62 -18.66 35.77 -84.55
C ARG A 62 -18.38 34.32 -84.17
N GLU A 63 -18.03 33.47 -85.13
CA GLU A 63 -17.74 32.05 -84.90
C GLU A 63 -16.39 31.85 -84.19
N SER A 64 -15.38 32.65 -84.50
CA SER A 64 -14.06 32.64 -83.83
C SER A 64 -14.14 33.04 -82.36
N ILE A 65 -15.01 33.98 -81.98
CA ILE A 65 -15.17 34.43 -80.59
C ILE A 65 -15.92 33.39 -79.74
N PHE A 66 -16.67 32.48 -80.36
CA PHE A 66 -17.52 31.53 -79.66
C PHE A 66 -16.73 30.53 -78.77
N PRO A 67 -15.59 29.94 -79.21
CA PRO A 67 -14.69 29.17 -78.34
C PRO A 67 -14.20 29.93 -77.10
N LEU A 68 -13.86 31.22 -77.25
CA LEU A 68 -13.42 32.06 -76.13
C LEU A 68 -14.55 32.29 -75.12
N LEU A 69 -15.78 32.55 -75.59
CA LEU A 69 -16.95 32.73 -74.73
C LEU A 69 -17.27 31.46 -73.92
N VAL A 70 -17.27 30.30 -74.59
CA VAL A 70 -17.51 29.00 -73.93
C VAL A 70 -16.42 28.72 -72.90
N SER A 71 -15.16 28.97 -73.26
CA SER A 71 -14.03 28.82 -72.35
C SER A 71 -14.13 29.75 -71.14
N LEU A 72 -14.57 31.00 -71.31
CA LEU A 72 -14.73 31.97 -70.23
C LEU A 72 -15.81 31.51 -69.24
N LEU A 73 -16.93 31.00 -69.76
CA LEU A 73 -18.01 30.46 -68.94
C LEU A 73 -17.53 29.26 -68.12
N LEU A 74 -16.87 28.30 -68.76
CA LEU A 74 -16.32 27.12 -68.09
C LEU A 74 -15.24 27.50 -67.07
N TYR A 75 -14.42 28.51 -67.35
CA TYR A 75 -13.43 29.05 -66.41
C TYR A 75 -14.09 29.57 -65.12
N ILE A 76 -15.15 30.38 -65.25
CA ILE A 76 -15.88 30.93 -64.09
C ILE A 76 -16.44 29.80 -63.23
N VAL A 77 -17.10 28.81 -63.86
CA VAL A 77 -17.66 27.65 -63.15
C VAL A 77 -16.57 26.85 -62.44
N MET A 78 -15.45 26.57 -63.11
CA MET A 78 -14.33 25.85 -62.51
C MET A 78 -13.71 26.60 -61.33
N ASN A 79 -13.57 27.91 -61.44
CA ASN A 79 -12.96 28.73 -60.40
C ASN A 79 -13.83 28.80 -59.14
N ILE A 80 -15.16 28.93 -59.30
CA ILE A 80 -16.12 28.87 -58.19
C ILE A 80 -16.06 27.50 -57.50
N LEU A 81 -16.07 26.40 -58.27
CA LEU A 81 -15.97 25.05 -57.72
C LEU A 81 -14.67 24.83 -56.93
N HIS A 82 -13.55 25.34 -57.43
CA HIS A 82 -12.27 25.25 -56.73
C HIS A 82 -12.26 26.05 -55.42
N GLN A 83 -12.84 27.25 -55.42
CA GLN A 83 -12.94 28.09 -54.22
C GLN A 83 -13.83 27.46 -53.14
N ILE A 84 -14.95 26.84 -53.53
CA ILE A 84 -15.84 26.12 -52.61
C ILE A 84 -15.09 24.95 -51.93
N GLN A 85 -14.33 24.15 -52.71
CA GLN A 85 -13.54 23.04 -52.18
C GLN A 85 -12.48 23.51 -51.17
N LEU A 86 -11.76 24.60 -51.49
CA LEU A 86 -10.73 25.14 -50.61
C LEU A 86 -11.33 25.63 -49.28
N SER A 87 -12.49 26.28 -49.34
CA SER A 87 -13.22 26.76 -48.16
C SER A 87 -13.71 25.60 -47.28
N GLU A 88 -14.26 24.55 -47.89
CA GLU A 88 -14.75 23.38 -47.14
C GLU A 88 -13.61 22.58 -46.49
N SER A 89 -12.48 22.41 -47.19
CA SER A 89 -11.29 21.77 -46.64
C SER A 89 -10.69 22.57 -45.48
N THR A 90 -10.70 23.90 -45.57
CA THR A 90 -10.20 24.76 -44.48
C THR A 90 -11.11 24.69 -43.27
N ARG A 91 -12.43 24.73 -43.48
CA ARG A 91 -13.42 24.63 -42.39
C ARG A 91 -13.33 23.31 -41.64
N THR A 92 -13.24 22.19 -42.36
CA THR A 92 -13.10 20.86 -41.75
C THR A 92 -11.81 20.70 -40.97
N GLN A 93 -10.70 21.27 -41.48
CA GLN A 93 -9.43 21.30 -40.76
C GLN A 93 -9.51 22.15 -39.49
N GLU A 94 -10.14 23.32 -39.55
CA GLU A 94 -10.33 24.20 -38.38
C GLU A 94 -11.22 23.54 -37.31
N GLU A 95 -12.30 22.88 -37.70
CA GLU A 95 -13.14 22.09 -36.79
C GLU A 95 -12.36 20.95 -36.13
N PHE A 96 -11.55 20.21 -36.91
CA PHE A 96 -10.70 19.15 -36.38
C PHE A 96 -9.66 19.67 -35.38
N VAL A 97 -9.00 20.79 -35.69
CA VAL A 97 -8.05 21.44 -34.78
C VAL A 97 -8.74 21.90 -33.50
N LYS A 98 -9.95 22.47 -33.59
CA LYS A 98 -10.73 22.91 -32.43
C LYS A 98 -11.08 21.73 -31.50
N VAL A 99 -11.51 20.60 -32.08
CA VAL A 99 -11.76 19.37 -31.32
C VAL A 99 -10.48 18.87 -30.66
N LEU A 100 -9.37 18.79 -31.40
CA LEU A 100 -8.07 18.40 -30.84
C LEU A 100 -7.62 19.28 -29.68
N VAL A 101 -7.76 20.60 -29.79
CA VAL A 101 -7.40 21.54 -28.71
C VAL A 101 -8.28 21.31 -27.47
N SER A 102 -9.57 21.05 -27.67
CA SER A 102 -10.49 20.72 -26.57
C SER A 102 -10.07 19.42 -25.87
N GLU A 103 -9.83 18.35 -26.62
CA GLU A 103 -9.39 17.05 -26.07
C GLU A 103 -8.05 17.15 -25.35
N ILE A 104 -7.08 17.89 -25.91
CA ILE A 104 -5.77 18.13 -25.27
C ILE A 104 -5.94 18.91 -23.97
N THR A 105 -6.87 19.87 -23.92
CA THR A 105 -7.14 20.66 -22.70
C THR A 105 -7.74 19.78 -21.61
N GLN A 106 -8.71 18.94 -21.93
CA GLN A 106 -9.30 17.98 -20.99
C GLN A 106 -8.27 16.98 -20.47
N LEU A 107 -7.42 16.45 -21.36
CA LEU A 107 -6.34 15.55 -20.97
C LEU A 107 -5.36 16.23 -20.01
N LYS A 108 -5.03 17.50 -20.24
CA LYS A 108 -4.15 18.29 -19.37
C LYS A 108 -4.76 18.50 -17.99
N GLU A 109 -6.06 18.82 -17.90
CA GLU A 109 -6.77 18.93 -16.62
C GLU A 109 -6.79 17.61 -15.87
N PHE A 110 -7.06 16.49 -16.56
CA PHE A 110 -7.06 15.16 -15.96
C PHE A 110 -5.67 14.77 -15.42
N ILE A 111 -4.60 15.02 -16.19
CA ILE A 111 -3.23 14.77 -15.72
C ILE A 111 -2.91 15.61 -14.49
N PHE A 112 -3.31 16.88 -14.48
CA PHE A 112 -3.11 17.77 -13.33
C PHE A 112 -3.86 17.29 -12.07
N GLU A 113 -5.09 16.80 -12.23
CA GLU A 113 -5.85 16.22 -11.12
C GLU A 113 -5.17 14.96 -10.57
N ILE A 114 -4.67 14.08 -11.45
CA ILE A 114 -3.90 12.90 -11.05
C ILE A 114 -2.63 13.30 -10.30
N GLU A 115 -1.86 14.25 -10.82
CA GLU A 115 -0.62 14.73 -10.19
C GLU A 115 -0.89 15.30 -8.79
N THR A 116 -1.98 16.07 -8.65
CA THR A 116 -2.42 16.61 -7.37
C THR A 116 -2.78 15.50 -6.39
N LYS A 117 -3.55 14.49 -6.84
CA LYS A 117 -3.94 13.34 -6.01
C LYS A 117 -2.73 12.49 -5.59
N ILE A 118 -1.78 12.26 -6.49
CA ILE A 118 -0.54 11.54 -6.19
C ILE A 118 0.27 12.29 -5.14
N THR A 119 0.41 13.61 -5.29
CA THR A 119 1.17 14.44 -4.35
C THR A 119 0.54 14.42 -2.95
N LEU A 120 -0.79 14.55 -2.86
CA LEU A 120 -1.52 14.47 -1.58
C LEU A 120 -1.39 13.09 -0.94
N ALA A 121 -1.52 12.02 -1.73
CA ALA A 121 -1.37 10.65 -1.24
C ALA A 121 0.05 10.40 -0.70
N GLN A 122 1.08 10.86 -1.41
CA GLN A 122 2.47 10.74 -0.99
C GLN A 122 2.76 11.54 0.29
N GLN A 123 2.18 12.73 0.42
CA GLN A 123 2.32 13.53 1.63
C GLN A 123 1.65 12.86 2.84
N GLU A 124 0.46 12.28 2.66
CA GLU A 124 -0.23 11.56 3.73
C GLU A 124 0.51 10.27 4.10
N GLU A 125 1.05 9.53 3.13
CA GLU A 125 1.87 8.35 3.40
C GLU A 125 3.11 8.69 4.24
N CYS A 126 3.82 9.78 3.91
CA CYS A 126 4.92 10.29 4.72
C CYS A 126 4.48 10.65 6.15
N ARG A 127 3.28 11.24 6.32
CA ARG A 127 2.74 11.61 7.62
C ARG A 127 2.42 10.37 8.46
N VAL A 128 1.75 9.39 7.86
CA VAL A 128 1.40 8.12 8.50
C VAL A 128 2.67 7.34 8.89
N GLN A 129 3.67 7.29 8.01
CA GLN A 129 4.96 6.65 8.34
C GLN A 129 5.65 7.34 9.52
N ALA A 130 5.67 8.69 9.55
CA ALA A 130 6.23 9.43 10.67
C ALA A 130 5.48 9.14 11.98
N GLU A 131 4.15 9.06 11.94
CA GLU A 131 3.32 8.74 13.11
C GLU A 131 3.58 7.32 13.63
N ILE A 132 3.69 6.33 12.74
CA ILE A 132 4.07 4.95 13.09
C ILE A 132 5.45 4.91 13.75
N LEU A 133 6.42 5.66 13.22
CA LEU A 133 7.78 5.70 13.76
C LEU A 133 7.83 6.32 15.16
N ILE A 134 7.01 7.35 15.40
CA ILE A 134 6.84 7.95 16.73
C ILE A 134 6.21 6.94 17.69
N GLN A 135 5.08 6.31 17.32
CA GLN A 135 4.42 5.31 18.16
C GLN A 135 5.33 4.12 18.47
N PHE A 136 6.12 3.67 17.49
CA PHE A 136 7.11 2.61 17.69
C PHE A 136 8.18 3.02 18.70
N LYS A 137 8.70 4.25 18.58
CA LYS A 137 9.70 4.79 19.52
C LYS A 137 9.14 4.90 20.94
N GLU A 138 7.90 5.35 21.08
CA GLU A 138 7.20 5.39 22.37
C GLU A 138 7.03 3.99 22.95
N GLY A 139 6.64 3.01 22.12
CA GLY A 139 6.54 1.60 22.50
C GLY A 139 7.86 1.00 22.99
N VAL A 140 8.96 1.27 22.29
CA VAL A 140 10.31 0.85 22.71
C VAL A 140 10.68 1.47 24.06
N THR A 141 10.39 2.75 24.26
CA THR A 141 10.67 3.44 25.54
C THR A 141 9.84 2.86 26.70
N ALA A 142 8.60 2.49 26.43
CA ALA A 142 7.74 1.81 27.41
C ALA A 142 8.29 0.41 27.76
N LEU A 143 8.78 -0.35 26.77
CA LEU A 143 9.43 -1.65 26.99
C LEU A 143 10.71 -1.53 27.83
N ASP A 144 11.56 -0.54 27.56
CA ASP A 144 12.75 -0.27 28.37
C ASP A 144 12.38 0.04 29.83
N THR A 145 11.30 0.80 30.03
CA THR A 145 10.79 1.11 31.37
C THR A 145 10.27 -0.15 32.08
N ILE A 146 9.56 -1.03 31.35
CA ILE A 146 9.08 -2.31 31.89
C ILE A 146 10.27 -3.19 32.28
N GLN A 147 11.29 -3.30 31.41
CA GLN A 147 12.51 -4.08 31.69
C GLN A 147 13.22 -3.55 32.94
N LEU A 148 13.37 -2.23 33.06
CA LEU A 148 13.97 -1.59 34.23
C LEU A 148 13.19 -1.94 35.51
N ASN A 149 11.86 -1.84 35.46
CA ASN A 149 10.99 -2.17 36.59
C ASN A 149 11.06 -3.65 36.96
N GLN A 150 11.11 -4.56 35.97
CA GLN A 150 11.29 -5.99 36.19
C GLN A 150 12.62 -6.29 36.88
N THR A 151 13.71 -5.67 36.41
CA THR A 151 15.04 -5.81 37.01
C THR A 151 15.04 -5.33 38.47
N LYS A 152 14.39 -4.20 38.74
CA LYS A 152 14.25 -3.68 40.11
C LYS A 152 13.41 -4.59 41.01
N SER A 153 12.34 -5.17 40.48
CA SER A 153 11.53 -6.15 41.22
C SER A 153 12.34 -7.40 41.56
N ILE A 154 13.10 -7.94 40.61
CA ILE A 154 13.96 -9.12 40.84
C ILE A 154 14.96 -8.85 41.96
N SER A 155 15.64 -7.71 41.92
CA SER A 155 16.56 -7.31 42.99
C SER A 155 15.88 -7.22 44.36
N LYS A 156 14.64 -6.71 44.44
CA LYS A 156 13.88 -6.72 45.70
C LYS A 156 13.50 -8.12 46.17
N PHE A 157 13.18 -9.04 45.25
CA PHE A 157 12.93 -10.43 45.59
C PHE A 157 14.17 -11.13 46.13
N GLU A 158 15.36 -10.83 45.57
CA GLU A 158 16.63 -11.33 46.08
C GLU A 158 16.92 -10.81 47.50
N GLU A 159 16.70 -9.51 47.75
CA GLU A 159 16.82 -8.93 49.10
C GLU A 159 15.84 -9.59 50.09
N MET A 160 14.59 -9.79 49.68
CA MET A 160 13.58 -10.47 50.50
C MET A 160 13.98 -11.91 50.81
N HIS A 161 14.56 -12.62 49.84
CA HIS A 161 15.06 -13.97 50.06
C HIS A 161 16.23 -13.99 51.04
N SER A 162 17.16 -13.04 50.93
CA SER A 162 18.25 -12.89 51.90
C SER A 162 17.74 -12.57 53.31
N TRP A 163 16.69 -11.75 53.43
CA TRP A 163 16.04 -11.47 54.71
C TRP A 163 15.38 -12.71 55.29
N HIS A 164 14.65 -13.46 54.47
CA HIS A 164 14.06 -14.73 54.89
C HIS A 164 15.13 -15.68 55.45
N ASP A 165 16.24 -15.86 54.74
CA ASP A 165 17.33 -16.72 55.20
C ASP A 165 17.95 -16.24 56.52
N ALA A 166 18.14 -14.93 56.68
CA ALA A 166 18.65 -14.35 57.92
C ALA A 166 17.69 -14.56 59.09
N VAL A 167 16.39 -14.33 58.87
CA VAL A 167 15.33 -14.57 59.88
C VAL A 167 15.25 -16.05 60.23
N SER A 168 15.28 -16.93 59.23
CA SER A 168 15.20 -18.38 59.43
C SER A 168 16.38 -18.89 60.28
N LYS A 169 17.61 -18.46 59.97
CA LYS A 169 18.80 -18.74 60.80
C LYS A 169 18.69 -18.15 62.22
N GLY A 170 18.16 -16.94 62.35
CA GLY A 170 17.92 -16.32 63.64
C GLY A 170 16.91 -17.10 64.48
N PHE A 171 15.87 -17.63 63.85
CA PHE A 171 14.85 -18.45 64.49
C PHE A 171 15.41 -19.82 64.91
N GLU A 172 16.23 -20.42 64.06
CA GLU A 172 16.96 -21.66 64.35
C GLU A 172 17.88 -21.47 65.57
N TYR A 173 18.70 -20.41 65.59
CA TYR A 173 19.55 -20.06 66.74
C TYR A 173 18.75 -19.81 68.02
N PHE A 174 17.63 -19.06 67.93
CA PHE A 174 16.76 -18.83 69.07
C PHE A 174 16.20 -20.15 69.64
N THR A 175 15.75 -21.04 68.75
CA THR A 175 15.10 -22.31 69.12
C THR A 175 16.09 -23.32 69.68
N GLU A 176 17.27 -23.45 69.07
CA GLU A 176 18.26 -24.46 69.43
C GLU A 176 19.22 -24.03 70.54
N VAL A 177 19.45 -22.73 70.71
CA VAL A 177 20.45 -22.22 71.67
C VAL A 177 19.78 -21.44 72.79
N GLN A 178 19.05 -20.36 72.49
CA GLN A 178 18.55 -19.46 73.53
C GLN A 178 17.43 -20.07 74.38
N LEU A 179 16.50 -20.81 73.77
CA LEU A 179 15.42 -21.49 74.49
C LEU A 179 15.94 -22.53 75.50
N PRO A 180 16.87 -23.44 75.11
CA PRO A 180 17.49 -24.37 76.05
C PRO A 180 18.35 -23.68 77.12
N GLU A 181 19.03 -22.58 76.77
CA GLU A 181 19.81 -21.82 77.75
C GLU A 181 18.91 -21.16 78.79
N LEU A 182 17.77 -20.61 78.38
CA LEU A 182 16.75 -20.08 79.28
C LEU A 182 16.20 -21.17 80.21
N ASP A 183 15.87 -22.35 79.67
CA ASP A 183 15.40 -23.48 80.47
C ASP A 183 16.45 -23.93 81.52
N ASN A 184 17.73 -23.93 81.14
CA ASN A 184 18.83 -24.23 82.06
C ASN A 184 18.99 -23.16 83.15
N VAL A 185 18.85 -21.87 82.81
CA VAL A 185 18.86 -20.78 83.80
C VAL A 185 17.68 -20.89 84.75
N VAL A 186 16.49 -21.23 84.25
CA VAL A 186 15.29 -21.45 85.08
C VAL A 186 15.50 -22.63 86.01
N HIS A 187 16.00 -23.77 85.52
CA HIS A 187 16.33 -24.93 86.36
C HIS A 187 17.35 -24.59 87.45
N LYS A 188 18.41 -23.84 87.13
CA LYS A 188 19.37 -23.35 88.14
C LYS A 188 18.71 -22.48 89.21
N HIS A 189 17.79 -21.59 88.82
CA HIS A 189 17.06 -20.77 89.79
C HIS A 189 16.13 -21.62 90.67
N ILE A 190 15.46 -22.63 90.10
CA ILE A 190 14.65 -23.60 90.86
C ILE A 190 15.52 -24.36 91.86
N ASP A 191 16.72 -24.80 91.46
CA ASP A 191 17.65 -25.48 92.36
C ASP A 191 18.16 -24.57 93.48
N ILE A 192 18.49 -23.31 93.18
CA ILE A 192 18.89 -22.31 94.18
C ILE A 192 17.75 -22.08 95.18
N LEU A 193 16.51 -21.91 94.69
CA LEU A 193 15.34 -21.74 95.55
C LEU A 193 15.11 -22.96 96.45
N ARG A 194 15.25 -24.16 95.91
CA ARG A 194 15.13 -25.41 96.66
C ARG A 194 16.20 -25.54 97.74
N VAL A 195 17.45 -25.20 97.44
CA VAL A 195 18.55 -25.19 98.43
C VAL A 195 18.30 -24.14 99.51
N ALA A 196 17.87 -22.94 99.13
CA ALA A 196 17.53 -21.88 100.08
C ALA A 196 16.37 -22.29 101.01
N GLU A 197 15.33 -22.91 100.47
CA GLU A 197 14.20 -23.42 101.25
C GLU A 197 14.65 -24.51 102.23
N GLN A 198 15.51 -25.43 101.80
CA GLN A 198 16.04 -26.49 102.65
C GLN A 198 16.99 -25.96 103.73
N ASP A 199 17.84 -24.99 103.42
CA ASP A 199 18.69 -24.32 104.40
C ASP A 199 17.84 -23.54 105.43
N HIS A 200 16.76 -22.89 104.97
CA HIS A 200 15.82 -22.21 105.83
C HIS A 200 15.09 -23.19 106.77
N TYR A 201 14.64 -24.34 106.27
CA TYR A 201 14.06 -25.42 107.08
C TYR A 201 15.05 -25.94 108.12
N ASN A 202 16.30 -26.20 107.72
CA ASN A 202 17.36 -26.66 108.61
C ASN A 202 17.66 -25.63 109.71
N LYS A 203 17.68 -24.34 109.35
CA LYS A 203 17.92 -23.24 110.29
C LYS A 203 16.76 -23.09 111.27
N LEU A 204 15.51 -23.18 110.80
CA LEU A 204 14.31 -23.19 111.63
C LEU A 204 14.34 -24.37 112.61
N ASN A 205 14.68 -25.56 112.13
CA ASN A 205 14.81 -26.76 112.95
C ASN A 205 15.91 -26.59 114.01
N SER A 206 17.06 -26.01 113.64
CA SER A 206 18.16 -25.71 114.58
C SER A 206 17.77 -24.69 115.66
N LEU A 207 16.97 -23.68 115.30
CA LEU A 207 16.48 -22.65 116.22
C LEU A 207 15.43 -23.23 117.17
N LEU A 208 14.52 -24.07 116.66
CA LEU A 208 13.56 -24.81 117.48
C LEU A 208 14.28 -25.75 118.46
N GLN A 209 15.30 -26.47 117.98
CA GLN A 209 16.08 -27.39 118.82
C GLN A 209 16.86 -26.62 119.90
N LYS A 210 17.45 -25.46 119.57
CA LYS A 210 18.05 -24.55 120.56
C LYS A 210 17.05 -23.98 121.56
N GLY A 211 15.84 -23.64 121.12
CA GLY A 211 14.74 -23.19 121.99
C GLY A 211 14.27 -24.29 122.96
N VAL A 212 14.34 -25.56 122.55
CA VAL A 212 13.99 -26.72 123.38
C VAL A 212 15.11 -27.06 124.39
N THR A 213 16.38 -26.86 124.05
CA THR A 213 17.51 -27.17 124.95
C THR A 213 17.82 -26.08 125.98
N THR A 214 17.37 -24.84 125.76
CA THR A 214 17.75 -23.70 126.61
C THR A 214 16.62 -23.33 127.56
N ARG A 215 16.31 -24.21 128.52
CA ARG A 215 15.22 -24.03 129.50
C ARG A 215 15.61 -23.16 130.73
N GLY A 216 16.58 -22.24 130.58
CA GLY A 216 17.28 -21.63 131.73
C GLY A 216 17.47 -20.10 131.76
N SER A 217 17.12 -19.32 130.73
CA SER A 217 17.35 -17.86 130.72
C SER A 217 16.23 -17.07 130.03
N ILE A 218 14.98 -17.43 130.31
CA ILE A 218 13.82 -16.93 129.55
C ILE A 218 13.59 -15.41 129.69
N SER A 219 14.14 -14.71 130.69
CA SER A 219 13.84 -13.28 130.85
C SER A 219 14.73 -12.32 130.05
N GLY A 220 16.04 -12.58 129.93
CA GLY A 220 16.96 -11.70 129.20
C GLY A 220 16.94 -11.96 127.69
N ASP A 221 16.68 -13.20 127.30
CA ASP A 221 16.56 -13.59 125.91
C ASP A 221 15.22 -13.12 125.31
N ILE A 222 14.15 -12.97 126.11
CA ILE A 222 12.88 -12.40 125.64
C ILE A 222 13.01 -10.92 125.29
N ASP A 223 13.77 -10.12 126.02
CA ASP A 223 13.94 -8.69 125.71
C ASP A 223 14.81 -8.49 124.46
N THR A 224 15.90 -9.25 124.33
CA THR A 224 16.72 -9.23 123.10
C THR A 224 15.99 -9.81 121.89
N LEU A 225 15.11 -10.81 122.08
CA LEU A 225 14.25 -11.37 121.03
C LEU A 225 13.09 -10.43 120.67
N LYS A 226 12.59 -9.63 121.62
CA LYS A 226 11.61 -8.56 121.37
C LYS A 226 12.23 -7.41 120.58
N ASP A 227 13.44 -7.00 120.91
CA ASP A 227 14.18 -5.99 120.14
C ASP A 227 14.53 -6.51 118.75
N SER A 228 14.99 -7.77 118.64
CA SER A 228 15.24 -8.42 117.35
C SER A 228 13.96 -8.59 116.52
N LEU A 229 12.81 -8.92 117.15
CA LEU A 229 11.50 -8.99 116.49
C LEU A 229 11.02 -7.61 116.01
N ASN A 230 11.28 -6.56 116.77
CA ASN A 230 10.95 -5.19 116.34
C ASN A 230 11.84 -4.73 115.17
N SER A 231 13.13 -5.03 115.20
CA SER A 231 14.02 -4.79 114.06
C SER A 231 13.62 -5.64 112.85
N MET A 232 13.23 -6.89 113.05
CA MET A 232 12.75 -7.79 112.00
C MET A 232 11.42 -7.32 111.40
N LYS A 233 10.52 -6.76 112.23
CA LYS A 233 9.30 -6.11 111.76
C LYS A 233 9.62 -4.92 110.88
N HIS A 234 10.55 -4.05 111.30
CA HIS A 234 10.97 -2.92 110.48
C HIS A 234 11.59 -3.35 109.14
N ILE A 235 12.46 -4.36 109.14
CA ILE A 235 13.04 -4.93 107.92
C ILE A 235 11.96 -5.56 107.04
N SER A 236 11.00 -6.28 107.63
CA SER A 236 9.88 -6.87 106.91
C SER A 236 8.98 -5.80 106.27
N ASP A 237 8.68 -4.72 107.00
CA ASP A 237 7.88 -3.61 106.50
C ASP A 237 8.62 -2.85 105.38
N GLU A 238 9.94 -2.69 105.51
CA GLU A 238 10.78 -2.03 104.51
C GLU A 238 10.97 -2.88 103.24
N ILE A 239 11.16 -4.20 103.39
CA ILE A 239 11.19 -5.15 102.29
C ILE A 239 9.83 -5.22 101.59
N ALA A 240 8.73 -5.30 102.34
CA ALA A 240 7.38 -5.31 101.77
C ALA A 240 7.09 -4.02 101.00
N ALA A 241 7.42 -2.86 101.57
CA ALA A 241 7.28 -1.57 100.89
C ALA A 241 8.18 -1.48 99.64
N SER A 242 9.41 -1.99 99.70
CA SER A 242 10.34 -2.00 98.58
C SER A 242 9.89 -2.94 97.46
N ILE A 243 9.46 -4.16 97.79
CA ILE A 243 8.90 -5.12 96.83
C ILE A 243 7.66 -4.52 96.17
N VAL A 244 6.69 -4.01 96.94
CA VAL A 244 5.48 -3.40 96.37
C VAL A 244 5.85 -2.25 95.44
N LYS A 245 6.77 -1.36 95.85
CA LYS A 245 7.21 -0.23 95.03
C LYS A 245 7.92 -0.69 93.76
N HIS A 246 8.84 -1.64 93.86
CA HIS A 246 9.65 -2.11 92.74
C HIS A 246 8.82 -2.96 91.76
N THR A 247 7.92 -3.80 92.26
CA THR A 247 6.96 -4.56 91.46
C THR A 247 5.98 -3.62 90.76
N LEU A 248 5.41 -2.63 91.46
CA LEU A 248 4.51 -1.66 90.84
C LEU A 248 5.21 -0.84 89.75
N SER A 249 6.46 -0.44 89.98
CA SER A 249 7.28 0.26 88.97
C SER A 249 7.52 -0.62 87.75
N GLN A 250 8.03 -1.85 87.94
CA GLN A 250 8.29 -2.78 86.85
C GLN A 250 7.02 -3.13 86.08
N PHE A 251 5.90 -3.35 86.77
CA PHE A 251 4.63 -3.65 86.13
C PHE A 251 4.11 -2.47 85.31
N SER A 252 4.29 -1.24 85.80
CA SER A 252 3.97 -0.01 85.07
C SER A 252 4.82 0.13 83.80
N ASP A 253 6.13 -0.12 83.90
CA ASP A 253 7.05 -0.03 82.76
C ASP A 253 6.76 -1.11 81.70
N VAL A 254 6.48 -2.35 82.13
CA VAL A 254 6.07 -3.45 81.24
C VAL A 254 4.72 -3.13 80.58
N THR A 255 3.75 -2.61 81.33
CA THR A 255 2.44 -2.25 80.79
C THR A 255 2.54 -1.16 79.72
N LYS A 256 3.36 -0.13 79.96
CA LYS A 256 3.63 0.92 78.95
C LYS A 256 4.34 0.38 77.71
N SER A 257 5.32 -0.50 77.89
CA SER A 257 6.02 -1.13 76.77
C SER A 257 5.06 -1.99 75.93
N PHE A 258 4.22 -2.77 76.59
CA PHE A 258 3.19 -3.58 75.95
C PHE A 258 2.15 -2.74 75.22
N GLU A 259 1.66 -1.67 75.83
CA GLU A 259 0.73 -0.72 75.20
C GLU A 259 1.35 -0.09 73.94
N SER A 260 2.62 0.32 74.00
CA SER A 260 3.35 0.85 72.85
C SER A 260 3.48 -0.17 71.72
N GLN A 261 3.79 -1.43 72.04
CA GLN A 261 3.87 -2.51 71.06
C GLN A 261 2.50 -2.81 70.42
N ILE A 262 1.42 -2.84 71.21
CA ILE A 262 0.06 -3.03 70.71
C ILE A 262 -0.36 -1.88 69.78
N MET A 263 -0.02 -0.63 70.13
CA MET A 263 -0.25 0.52 69.26
C MET A 263 0.51 0.42 67.94
N GLY A 264 1.79 0.00 67.99
CA GLY A 264 2.60 -0.26 66.81
C GLY A 264 2.01 -1.37 65.93
N LEU A 265 1.57 -2.47 66.55
CA LEU A 265 0.94 -3.60 65.86
C LEU A 265 -0.37 -3.18 65.18
N LYS A 266 -1.20 -2.38 65.88
CA LYS A 266 -2.44 -1.83 65.33
C LYS A 266 -2.16 -0.96 64.11
N SER A 267 -1.22 -0.02 64.21
CA SER A 267 -0.85 0.86 63.09
C SER A 267 -0.31 0.06 61.90
N HIS A 268 0.51 -0.95 62.16
CA HIS A 268 1.02 -1.82 61.10
C HIS A 268 -0.11 -2.62 60.42
N THR A 269 -1.05 -3.15 61.21
CA THR A 269 -2.21 -3.90 60.72
C THR A 269 -3.14 -3.02 59.87
N GLU A 270 -3.37 -1.77 60.28
CA GLU A 270 -4.12 -0.79 59.49
C GLU A 270 -3.42 -0.47 58.16
N GLY A 271 -2.09 -0.34 58.18
CA GLY A 271 -1.27 -0.19 56.97
C GLY A 271 -1.42 -1.38 56.02
N VAL A 272 -1.28 -2.61 56.53
CA VAL A 272 -1.46 -3.84 55.75
C VAL A 272 -2.87 -3.94 55.17
N THR A 273 -3.89 -3.60 55.96
CA THR A 273 -5.29 -3.62 55.50
C THR A 273 -5.53 -2.63 54.36
N THR A 274 -4.93 -1.44 54.46
CA THR A 274 -5.00 -0.42 53.40
C THR A 274 -4.32 -0.91 52.13
N SER A 275 -3.10 -1.43 52.24
CA SER A 275 -2.37 -1.98 51.09
C SER A 275 -3.07 -3.17 50.44
N LEU A 276 -3.74 -4.01 51.22
CA LEU A 276 -4.53 -5.13 50.70
C LEU A 276 -5.75 -4.64 49.90
N SER A 277 -6.47 -3.64 50.43
CA SER A 277 -7.60 -3.01 49.75
C SER A 277 -7.18 -2.32 48.44
N GLU A 278 -6.05 -1.62 48.45
CA GLU A 278 -5.46 -1.05 47.23
C GLU A 278 -5.06 -2.15 46.24
N GLY A 279 -4.46 -3.24 46.73
CA GLY A 279 -4.13 -4.41 45.92
C GLY A 279 -5.35 -5.06 45.26
N GLU A 280 -6.46 -5.23 45.99
CA GLU A 280 -7.71 -5.74 45.44
C GLU A 280 -8.28 -4.83 44.34
N ASN A 281 -8.23 -3.51 44.54
CA ASN A 281 -8.66 -2.55 43.51
C ASN A 281 -7.79 -2.63 42.25
N ILE A 282 -6.46 -2.75 42.41
CA ILE A 282 -5.54 -2.93 41.28
C ILE A 282 -5.86 -4.25 40.55
N LEU A 283 -6.08 -5.33 41.29
CA LEU A 283 -6.42 -6.63 40.71
C LEU A 283 -7.76 -6.60 39.96
N GLY A 284 -8.76 -5.91 40.50
CA GLY A 284 -10.03 -5.66 39.84
C GLY A 284 -9.86 -4.94 38.50
N ASN A 285 -9.03 -3.89 38.47
CA ASN A 285 -8.70 -3.17 37.24
C ASN A 285 -7.95 -4.04 36.21
N ILE A 286 -6.99 -4.84 36.66
CA ILE A 286 -6.25 -5.79 35.80
C ILE A 286 -7.20 -6.81 35.19
N ARG A 287 -8.17 -7.32 35.95
CA ARG A 287 -9.18 -8.25 35.44
C ARG A 287 -10.02 -7.62 34.34
N ILE A 288 -10.52 -6.41 34.54
CA ILE A 288 -11.32 -5.67 33.53
C ILE A 288 -10.50 -5.44 32.25
N GLN A 289 -9.25 -5.00 32.40
CA GLN A 289 -8.32 -4.80 31.28
C GLN A 289 -8.05 -6.11 30.52
N SER A 290 -7.84 -7.22 31.24
CA SER A 290 -7.59 -8.53 30.65
C SER A 290 -8.80 -9.06 29.88
N GLU A 291 -10.02 -8.87 30.40
CA GLU A 291 -11.26 -9.21 29.67
C GLU A 291 -11.40 -8.41 28.37
N LEU A 292 -10.98 -7.13 28.38
CA LEU A 292 -11.01 -6.26 27.21
C LEU A 292 -9.97 -6.70 26.16
N ILE A 293 -8.75 -7.02 26.58
CA ILE A 293 -7.70 -7.58 25.72
C ILE A 293 -8.17 -8.88 25.09
N MET A 294 -8.83 -9.77 25.85
CA MET A 294 -9.35 -11.03 25.32
C MET A 294 -10.40 -10.81 24.24
N LYS A 295 -11.33 -9.86 24.44
CA LYS A 295 -12.29 -9.46 23.40
C LYS A 295 -11.59 -8.91 22.16
N GLN A 296 -10.57 -8.08 22.33
CA GLN A 296 -9.76 -7.54 21.23
C GLN A 296 -9.06 -8.67 20.46
N MET A 297 -8.53 -9.67 21.17
CA MET A 297 -7.87 -10.84 20.58
C MET A 297 -8.83 -11.66 19.72
N ILE A 298 -10.04 -11.91 20.20
CA ILE A 298 -11.07 -12.63 19.44
C ILE A 298 -11.44 -11.86 18.17
N LEU A 299 -11.63 -10.53 18.27
CA LEU A 299 -11.91 -9.69 17.10
C LEU A 299 -10.75 -9.71 16.10
N SER A 300 -9.51 -9.66 16.60
CA SER A 300 -8.31 -9.74 15.77
C SER A 300 -8.18 -11.09 15.08
N ALA A 301 -8.48 -12.20 15.78
CA ALA A 301 -8.44 -13.54 15.20
C ALA A 301 -9.49 -13.71 14.10
N ASN A 302 -10.72 -13.24 14.32
CA ASN A 302 -11.76 -13.25 13.30
C ASN A 302 -11.32 -12.46 12.05
N LYS A 303 -10.74 -11.27 12.25
CA LYS A 303 -10.25 -10.45 11.14
C LYS A 303 -9.05 -11.08 10.41
N MET A 304 -8.22 -11.85 11.11
CA MET A 304 -7.12 -12.62 10.51
C MET A 304 -7.65 -13.73 9.62
N ASN A 305 -8.70 -14.44 10.06
CA ASN A 305 -9.36 -15.46 9.24
C ASN A 305 -10.01 -14.86 7.99
N ASP A 306 -10.68 -13.70 8.11
CA ASP A 306 -11.24 -13.00 6.95
C ASP A 306 -10.15 -12.60 5.94
N LEU A 307 -8.98 -12.17 6.43
CA LEU A 307 -7.82 -11.86 5.58
C LEU A 307 -7.21 -13.10 4.93
N GLU A 308 -7.16 -14.23 5.63
CA GLU A 308 -6.71 -15.51 5.06
C GLU A 308 -7.65 -15.95 3.93
N GLU A 309 -8.97 -15.86 4.13
CA GLU A 309 -9.97 -16.16 3.11
C GLU A 309 -9.81 -15.26 1.88
N GLN A 310 -9.64 -13.94 2.07
CA GLN A 310 -9.37 -13.01 0.97
C GLN A 310 -8.06 -13.31 0.25
N ASN A 311 -7.00 -13.67 0.98
CA ASN A 311 -5.71 -14.01 0.40
C ASN A 311 -5.77 -15.33 -0.40
N SER A 312 -6.59 -16.28 0.04
CA SER A 312 -6.87 -17.51 -0.72
C SER A 312 -7.57 -17.18 -2.05
N GLY A 313 -8.53 -16.23 -2.05
CA GLY A 313 -9.18 -15.74 -3.26
C GLY A 313 -8.21 -15.05 -4.25
N PHE A 314 -7.14 -14.41 -3.77
CA PHE A 314 -6.09 -13.86 -4.62
C PHE A 314 -5.32 -14.95 -5.38
N HIS A 315 -5.13 -16.12 -4.77
CA HIS A 315 -4.49 -17.25 -5.45
C HIS A 315 -5.32 -17.74 -6.65
N ASP A 316 -6.64 -17.79 -6.50
CA ASP A 316 -7.57 -18.16 -7.58
C ASP A 316 -7.57 -17.13 -8.72
N VAL A 317 -7.50 -15.83 -8.38
CA VAL A 317 -7.38 -14.76 -9.38
C VAL A 317 -6.05 -14.87 -10.13
N TYR A 318 -4.95 -15.15 -9.42
CA TYR A 318 -3.65 -15.36 -10.05
C TYR A 318 -3.65 -16.59 -10.98
N ALA A 319 -4.29 -17.70 -10.56
CA ALA A 319 -4.44 -18.90 -11.38
C ALA A 319 -5.21 -18.61 -12.67
N LYS A 320 -6.34 -17.87 -12.58
CA LYS A 320 -7.11 -17.41 -13.75
C LYS A 320 -6.29 -16.50 -14.65
N LEU A 321 -5.53 -15.56 -14.09
CA LEU A 321 -4.67 -14.66 -14.86
C LEU A 321 -3.60 -15.43 -15.64
N LYS A 322 -3.01 -16.47 -15.02
CA LYS A 322 -2.03 -17.34 -15.65
C LYS A 322 -2.62 -18.15 -16.80
N GLU A 323 -3.86 -18.61 -16.66
CA GLU A 323 -4.59 -19.28 -17.74
C GLU A 323 -4.87 -18.34 -18.92
N ILE A 324 -5.37 -17.12 -18.65
CA ILE A 324 -5.57 -16.08 -19.67
C ILE A 324 -4.26 -15.74 -20.38
N MET A 325 -3.15 -15.63 -19.65
CA MET A 325 -1.83 -15.36 -20.25
C MET A 325 -1.42 -16.45 -21.25
N LYS A 326 -1.73 -17.72 -20.93
CA LYS A 326 -1.48 -18.87 -21.81
C LYS A 326 -2.35 -18.82 -23.07
N ASP A 327 -3.62 -18.43 -22.92
CA ASP A 327 -4.53 -18.25 -24.07
C ASP A 327 -4.07 -17.10 -24.97
N VAL A 328 -3.61 -15.99 -24.39
CA VAL A 328 -3.03 -14.86 -25.13
C VAL A 328 -1.78 -15.28 -25.90
N GLU A 329 -0.91 -16.09 -25.30
CA GLU A 329 0.26 -16.64 -25.99
C GLU A 329 -0.13 -17.55 -27.16
N ALA A 330 -1.16 -18.39 -26.99
CA ALA A 330 -1.68 -19.24 -28.05
C ALA A 330 -2.24 -18.41 -29.22
N VAL A 331 -3.08 -17.41 -28.92
CA VAL A 331 -3.63 -16.48 -29.93
C VAL A 331 -2.52 -15.73 -30.66
N LYS A 332 -1.50 -15.24 -29.95
CA LYS A 332 -0.33 -14.60 -30.57
C LYS A 332 0.40 -15.56 -31.50
N SER A 333 0.61 -16.81 -31.09
CA SER A 333 1.24 -17.84 -31.93
C SER A 333 0.46 -18.06 -33.23
N ASP A 334 -0.86 -18.19 -33.14
CA ASP A 334 -1.72 -18.42 -34.29
C ASP A 334 -1.85 -17.19 -35.19
N TYR A 335 -1.80 -15.98 -34.62
CA TYR A 335 -1.70 -14.75 -35.39
C TYR A 335 -0.40 -14.70 -36.21
N VAL A 336 0.75 -15.04 -35.59
CA VAL A 336 2.04 -15.10 -36.29
C VAL A 336 2.01 -16.15 -37.40
N LYS A 337 1.44 -17.34 -37.17
CA LYS A 337 1.27 -18.34 -38.22
C LYS A 337 0.40 -17.82 -39.37
N SER A 338 -0.72 -17.19 -39.05
CA SER A 338 -1.64 -16.61 -40.05
C SER A 338 -0.97 -15.50 -40.86
N GLN A 339 -0.14 -14.67 -40.22
CA GLN A 339 0.66 -13.64 -40.88
C GLN A 339 1.67 -14.26 -41.86
N VAL A 340 2.37 -15.33 -41.46
CA VAL A 340 3.29 -16.06 -42.33
C VAL A 340 2.54 -16.68 -43.52
N GLN A 341 1.38 -17.29 -43.28
CA GLN A 341 0.55 -17.86 -44.35
C GLN A 341 0.05 -16.79 -45.32
N LEU A 342 -0.40 -15.64 -44.83
CA LEU A 342 -0.81 -14.49 -45.66
C LEU A 342 0.35 -13.95 -46.49
N SER A 343 1.53 -13.85 -45.91
CA SER A 343 2.75 -13.46 -46.65
C SER A 343 3.06 -14.45 -47.78
N LEU A 344 2.91 -15.74 -47.51
CA LEU A 344 3.15 -16.81 -48.48
C LEU A 344 2.10 -16.81 -49.61
N ILE A 345 0.82 -16.61 -49.28
CA ILE A 345 -0.26 -16.43 -50.26
C ILE A 345 0.00 -15.19 -51.12
N SER A 346 0.35 -14.05 -50.50
CA SER A 346 0.67 -12.82 -51.21
C SER A 346 1.83 -13.02 -52.19
N SER A 347 2.90 -13.67 -51.75
CA SER A 347 4.04 -14.01 -52.63
C SER A 347 3.63 -14.91 -53.79
N ASN A 348 2.81 -15.94 -53.54
CA ASN A 348 2.31 -16.83 -54.59
C ASN A 348 1.40 -16.08 -55.58
N LEU A 349 0.59 -15.14 -55.11
CA LEU A 349 -0.30 -14.35 -55.95
C LEU A 349 0.48 -13.41 -56.88
N VAL A 350 1.57 -12.81 -56.38
CA VAL A 350 2.51 -12.03 -57.19
C VAL A 350 3.16 -12.91 -58.25
N LYS A 351 3.69 -14.08 -57.89
CA LYS A 351 4.30 -15.02 -58.84
C LYS A 351 3.30 -15.51 -59.90
N SER A 352 2.06 -15.82 -59.49
CA SER A 352 0.99 -16.23 -60.41
C SER A 352 0.67 -15.13 -61.40
N LYS A 353 0.54 -13.88 -60.92
CA LYS A 353 0.31 -12.70 -61.76
C LYS A 353 1.45 -12.50 -62.77
N ASP A 354 2.69 -12.60 -62.32
CA ASP A 354 3.85 -12.43 -63.21
C ASP A 354 3.91 -13.53 -64.27
N THR A 355 3.52 -14.76 -63.90
CA THR A 355 3.42 -15.90 -64.83
C THR A 355 2.30 -15.69 -65.86
N GLU A 356 1.11 -15.26 -65.44
CA GLU A 356 0.01 -14.92 -66.36
C GLU A 356 0.38 -13.78 -67.30
N VAL A 357 1.07 -12.74 -66.80
CA VAL A 357 1.56 -11.63 -67.64
C VAL A 357 2.56 -12.16 -68.68
N LEU A 358 3.46 -13.07 -68.30
CA LEU A 358 4.41 -13.69 -69.22
C LEU A 358 3.70 -14.56 -70.27
N GLU A 359 2.71 -15.36 -69.87
CA GLU A 359 1.89 -16.15 -70.80
C GLU A 359 1.10 -15.27 -71.77
N ILE A 360 0.49 -14.19 -71.29
CA ILE A 360 -0.21 -13.22 -72.14
C ILE A 360 0.75 -12.58 -73.12
N LYS A 361 1.95 -12.19 -72.66
CA LYS A 361 2.99 -11.63 -73.53
C LYS A 361 3.39 -12.63 -74.62
N ASN A 362 3.66 -13.88 -74.26
CA ASN A 362 3.99 -14.93 -75.24
C ASN A 362 2.84 -15.18 -76.23
N LYS A 363 1.58 -15.12 -75.77
CA LYS A 363 0.41 -15.22 -76.65
C LYS A 363 0.30 -14.04 -77.60
N ILE A 364 0.59 -12.81 -77.14
CA ILE A 364 0.62 -11.61 -77.98
C ILE A 364 1.74 -11.71 -79.02
N ASP A 365 2.94 -12.15 -78.61
CA ASP A 365 4.08 -12.30 -79.52
C ASP A 365 3.77 -13.36 -80.60
N ASN A 366 3.18 -14.50 -80.21
CA ASN A 366 2.76 -15.55 -81.15
C ASN A 366 1.58 -15.09 -82.05
N LEU A 367 0.65 -14.30 -81.51
CA LEU A 367 -0.42 -13.69 -82.32
C LEU A 367 0.16 -12.71 -83.32
N SER A 368 1.14 -11.90 -82.92
CA SER A 368 1.85 -10.96 -83.78
C SER A 368 2.61 -11.69 -84.89
N GLU A 369 3.30 -12.79 -84.58
CA GLU A 369 3.99 -13.63 -85.55
C GLU A 369 3.00 -14.26 -86.55
N ASN A 370 1.90 -14.83 -86.07
CA ASN A 370 0.84 -15.36 -86.92
C ASN A 370 0.17 -14.28 -87.79
N LEU A 371 -0.05 -13.08 -87.25
CA LEU A 371 -0.59 -11.94 -88.01
C LEU A 371 0.39 -11.53 -89.11
N SER A 372 1.69 -11.44 -88.81
CA SER A 372 2.73 -11.15 -89.80
C SER A 372 2.75 -12.21 -90.91
N LEU A 373 2.73 -13.50 -90.57
CA LEU A 373 2.65 -14.59 -91.55
C LEU A 373 1.39 -14.50 -92.42
N LYS A 374 0.23 -14.18 -91.81
CA LYS A 374 -1.03 -14.06 -92.53
C LYS A 374 -1.10 -12.81 -93.40
N ILE A 375 -0.43 -11.73 -93.00
CA ILE A 375 -0.23 -10.52 -93.81
C ILE A 375 0.70 -10.85 -94.98
N GLU A 376 1.79 -11.57 -94.76
CA GLU A 376 2.70 -12.03 -95.82
C GLU A 376 1.98 -12.96 -96.82
N GLU A 377 1.20 -13.93 -96.34
CA GLU A 377 0.37 -14.78 -97.22
C GLU A 377 -0.67 -13.96 -97.99
N SER A 378 -1.28 -12.95 -97.37
CA SER A 378 -2.25 -12.07 -98.02
C SER A 378 -1.59 -11.14 -99.04
N LEU A 379 -0.38 -10.65 -98.76
CA LEU A 379 0.47 -9.89 -99.68
C LEU A 379 0.94 -10.77 -100.85
N ALA A 380 1.32 -12.01 -100.59
CA ALA A 380 1.68 -12.99 -101.62
C ALA A 380 0.50 -13.27 -102.54
N LYS A 381 -0.70 -13.48 -101.99
CA LYS A 381 -1.95 -13.62 -102.78
C LYS A 381 -2.33 -12.35 -103.53
N LEU A 382 -2.08 -11.17 -102.96
CA LEU A 382 -2.29 -9.90 -103.67
C LEU A 382 -1.28 -9.73 -104.82
N HIS A 383 -0.03 -10.16 -104.63
CA HIS A 383 1.01 -10.14 -105.64
C HIS A 383 0.73 -11.15 -106.77
N GLU A 384 0.22 -12.33 -106.42
CA GLU A 384 -0.26 -13.34 -107.37
C GLU A 384 -1.47 -12.83 -108.17
N ASN A 385 -2.42 -12.15 -107.53
CA ASN A 385 -3.55 -11.50 -108.21
C ASN A 385 -3.12 -10.28 -109.07
N TYR A 386 -2.04 -9.59 -108.72
CA TYR A 386 -1.47 -8.54 -109.56
C TYR A 386 -0.82 -9.10 -110.84
N HIS A 387 -0.28 -10.32 -110.78
CA HIS A 387 0.17 -11.03 -111.98
C HIS A 387 -1.00 -11.52 -112.86
N MET A 388 -2.18 -11.80 -112.28
CA MET A 388 -3.40 -12.10 -113.05
C MET A 388 -4.07 -10.85 -113.65
N ALA A 389 -3.81 -9.65 -113.12
CA ALA A 389 -4.36 -8.40 -113.65
C ALA A 389 -3.48 -7.71 -114.72
N ASN A 390 -2.29 -8.24 -115.00
CA ASN A 390 -1.34 -7.68 -115.99
C ASN A 390 -0.98 -8.67 -117.12
N GLY A 391 -1.84 -9.67 -117.35
CA GLY A 391 -1.61 -10.73 -118.32
C GLY A 391 -2.87 -11.15 -119.07
N GLU A 392 -3.57 -10.20 -119.71
CA GLU A 392 -4.18 -10.34 -121.04
C GLU A 392 -4.78 -8.99 -121.45
N ILE A 393 -3.96 -8.19 -122.14
CA ILE A 393 -4.46 -7.30 -123.19
C ILE A 393 -4.54 -8.19 -124.44
N THR A 394 -5.75 -8.66 -124.74
CA THR A 394 -6.26 -8.93 -126.09
C THR A 394 -7.76 -8.79 -126.10
#